data_AF-A0A3M0Z0U7-F1
#
_entry.id   AF-A0A3M0Z0U7-F1
#
_cell.length_a   1.000
_cell.length_b   1.000
_cell.length_c   1.000
_cell.angle_alpha   90.00
_cell.angle_beta   90.00
_cell.angle_gamma   90.00
#
_symmetry.space_group_name_H-M   'P 1'
#
loop_
_entity.id
_entity.type
_entity.pdbx_description
1 polymer ?
#
loop_
_entity_poly.entity_id
_entity_poly.type
_entity_poly.pdbx_seq_one_letter_code
_entity_poly.pdbx_strand_id
1 'polypeptide(L)'
;MDLELKIINFIQQQKPGFAQVLKEQGNKLQVVDLFGKNLRLARKDVINIFPGGASRAEGPGVMAKLHEEVLARKEEVDTELLWQELLSSAKDTFSFEDVTLIYYNELTPLLCAAVIWALCEDTIHFRLRGKLVFPVREEHVEQIERQRIIEQSRELWEKKLRKWISSLEFQGEIAEVPEDFQHFIQQVEAMFSLGHTNDAWQMLEKLAGEETTPEKIAFDLLVKTGKISPGSDAILQLAGIARTYP
;
A
#
# COMPACT_ATOMS: atom_id res chain seq x y z
N MET A 1 22.84 12.00 28.25
CA MET A 1 23.26 12.83 27.10
C MET A 1 22.13 13.76 26.78
N ASP A 2 22.40 15.07 26.81
CA ASP A 2 21.43 16.10 26.43
C ASP A 2 21.18 16.04 24.92
N LEU A 3 19.91 15.99 24.55
CA LEU A 3 19.45 15.93 23.16
C LEU A 3 18.91 17.27 22.68
N GLU A 4 18.75 18.27 23.54
CA GLU A 4 18.18 19.56 23.13
C GLU A 4 18.97 20.19 21.97
N LEU A 5 18.23 20.77 21.03
CA LEU A 5 18.72 21.38 19.79
C LEU A 5 19.41 20.45 18.79
N LYS A 6 19.53 19.15 19.10
CA LYS A 6 20.05 18.16 18.16
C LYS A 6 18.99 17.74 17.14
N ILE A 7 19.48 17.37 15.96
CA ILE A 7 18.67 16.74 14.92
C ILE A 7 18.77 15.24 15.07
N ILE A 8 17.62 14.58 14.96
CA ILE A 8 17.48 13.14 15.10
C ILE A 8 16.79 12.53 13.88
N ASN A 9 17.16 11.29 13.56
CA ASN A 9 16.37 10.41 12.72
C ASN A 9 15.52 9.51 13.63
N PHE A 10 14.23 9.37 13.34
CA PHE A 10 13.32 8.52 14.10
C PHE A 10 12.48 7.65 13.17
N ILE A 11 11.92 6.56 13.70
CA ILE A 11 10.92 5.75 13.00
C ILE A 11 9.66 5.70 13.87
N GLN A 12 8.53 6.12 13.30
CA GLN A 12 7.22 6.00 13.94
C GLN A 12 6.24 5.37 12.95
N GLN A 13 5.56 4.30 13.37
CA GLN A 13 4.62 3.57 12.51
C GLN A 13 5.24 3.13 11.16
N GLN A 14 6.48 2.63 11.18
CA GLN A 14 7.26 2.25 9.99
C GLN A 14 7.59 3.39 9.02
N LYS A 15 7.38 4.64 9.43
CA LYS A 15 7.74 5.81 8.64
C LYS A 15 8.96 6.49 9.25
N PRO A 16 10.05 6.65 8.49
CA PRO A 16 11.21 7.38 8.94
C PRO A 16 10.94 8.88 8.87
N GLY A 17 11.66 9.66 9.67
CA GLY A 17 11.52 11.10 9.68
C GLY A 17 12.65 11.81 10.41
N PHE A 18 12.81 13.09 10.09
CA PHE A 18 13.74 13.99 10.79
C PHE A 18 12.99 14.90 11.75
N ALA A 19 13.59 15.15 12.91
CA ALA A 19 13.10 16.15 13.84
C ALA A 19 14.23 16.80 14.62
N GLN A 20 14.02 18.05 15.02
CA GLN A 20 14.86 18.76 15.97
C GLN A 20 14.26 18.65 17.37
N VAL A 21 15.07 18.28 18.35
CA VAL A 21 14.63 18.16 19.74
C VAL A 21 14.54 19.55 20.38
N LEU A 22 13.34 19.90 20.85
CA LEU A 22 13.07 21.18 21.51
C LEU A 22 13.22 21.09 23.03
N LYS A 23 12.88 19.93 23.60
CA LYS A 23 12.92 19.67 25.03
C LYS A 23 12.94 18.17 25.32
N GLU A 24 13.74 17.76 26.29
CA GLU A 24 13.76 16.39 26.81
C GLU A 24 13.07 16.30 28.19
N GLN A 25 12.14 15.34 28.35
CA GLN A 25 11.43 15.10 29.61
C GLN A 25 11.36 13.59 29.90
N GLY A 26 12.36 13.10 30.64
CA GLY A 26 12.46 11.67 30.96
C GLY A 26 12.59 10.82 29.69
N ASN A 27 11.60 9.95 29.44
CA ASN A 27 11.58 9.09 28.26
C ASN A 27 10.85 9.69 27.03
N LYS A 28 10.38 10.94 27.13
CA LYS A 28 9.64 11.63 26.06
C LYS A 28 10.41 12.84 25.57
N LEU A 29 10.42 13.03 24.26
CA LEU A 29 11.01 14.16 23.57
C LEU A 29 9.91 15.02 22.96
N GLN A 30 9.97 16.32 23.17
CA GLN A 30 9.22 17.28 22.37
C GLN A 30 10.10 17.69 21.20
N VAL A 31 9.60 17.51 19.99
CA VAL A 31 10.38 17.73 18.77
C VAL A 31 9.57 18.52 17.76
N VAL A 32 10.26 19.17 16.83
CA VAL A 32 9.66 19.76 15.63
C VAL A 32 10.15 18.99 14.40
N ASP A 33 9.23 18.54 13.56
CA ASP A 33 9.57 17.81 12.34
C ASP A 33 10.02 18.74 11.20
N LEU A 34 10.37 18.14 10.06
CA LEU A 34 10.75 18.85 8.84
C LEU A 34 9.67 19.85 8.35
N PHE A 35 8.40 19.60 8.64
CA PHE A 35 7.26 20.43 8.22
C PHE A 35 6.87 21.48 9.26
N GLY A 36 7.65 21.63 10.34
CA GLY A 36 7.36 22.58 11.42
C GLY A 36 6.27 22.10 12.39
N LYS A 37 5.85 20.83 12.33
CA LYS A 37 4.85 20.28 13.24
C LYS A 37 5.49 19.84 14.54
N ASN A 38 4.85 20.19 15.65
CA ASN A 38 5.27 19.75 16.98
C ASN A 38 4.79 18.31 17.23
N LEU A 39 5.73 17.43 17.55
CA LEU A 39 5.49 16.02 17.83
C LEU A 39 6.00 15.64 19.22
N ARG A 40 5.47 14.53 19.74
CA ARG A 40 6.01 13.86 20.93
C ARG A 40 6.53 12.50 20.52
N LEU A 41 7.80 12.25 20.77
CA LEU A 41 8.47 10.97 20.48
C LEU A 41 8.89 10.28 21.77
N ALA A 42 8.82 8.96 21.82
CA ALA A 42 9.50 8.21 22.87
C ALA A 42 10.97 8.08 22.52
N ARG A 43 11.87 8.09 23.52
CA ARG A 43 13.31 7.98 23.28
C ARG A 43 13.71 6.70 22.52
N LYS A 44 12.90 5.63 22.66
CA LYS A 44 13.09 4.36 21.93
C LYS A 44 12.88 4.46 20.41
N ASP A 45 12.11 5.46 19.95
CA ASP A 45 11.78 5.66 18.54
C ASP A 45 12.88 6.44 17.80
N VAL A 46 13.80 7.06 18.56
CA VAL A 46 15.00 7.71 18.02
C VAL A 46 15.98 6.64 17.57
N ILE A 47 16.35 6.68 16.29
CA ILE A 47 17.32 5.74 15.72
C ILE A 47 18.72 6.34 15.77
N ASN A 48 18.91 7.49 15.12
CA ASN A 48 20.22 8.16 15.02
C ASN A 48 20.13 9.60 15.52
N ILE A 49 21.27 10.11 16.00
CA ILE A 49 21.47 11.51 16.37
C ILE A 49 22.55 12.06 15.45
N PHE A 50 22.25 13.14 14.73
CA PHE A 50 23.25 13.78 13.88
C PHE A 50 24.25 14.57 14.73
N PRO A 51 25.53 14.58 14.34
CA PRO A 51 26.53 15.38 15.03
C PRO A 51 26.21 16.87 14.87
N GLY A 52 26.49 17.64 15.93
CA GLY A 52 26.15 19.06 15.99
C GLY A 52 24.75 19.32 16.54
N GLY A 53 24.53 20.58 16.94
CA GLY A 53 23.22 21.13 17.23
C GLY A 53 22.92 22.23 16.23
N ALA A 54 21.65 22.52 16.01
CA ALA A 54 21.22 23.70 15.26
C ALA A 54 20.44 24.60 16.21
N SER A 55 20.56 25.92 16.05
CA SER A 55 19.60 26.80 16.73
C SER A 55 18.18 26.49 16.24
N ARG A 56 17.16 26.94 16.98
CA ARG A 56 15.75 26.75 16.54
C ARG A 56 15.46 27.41 15.19
N ALA A 57 16.17 28.49 14.86
CA ALA A 57 16.00 29.19 13.58
C ALA A 57 16.67 28.45 12.41
N GLU A 58 17.81 27.80 12.66
CA GLU A 58 18.56 27.06 11.63
C GLU A 58 18.05 25.63 11.43
N GLY A 59 17.41 25.06 12.45
CA GLY A 59 16.94 23.67 12.49
C GLY A 59 16.24 23.20 11.21
N PRO A 60 15.21 23.92 10.70
CA PRO A 60 14.52 23.54 9.47
C PRO A 60 15.44 23.47 8.25
N GLY A 61 16.35 24.42 8.09
CA GLY A 61 17.29 24.45 6.96
C GLY A 61 18.32 23.33 7.02
N VAL A 62 18.80 22.98 8.22
CA VAL A 62 19.72 21.85 8.41
C VAL A 62 18.99 20.52 8.17
N MET A 63 17.77 20.35 8.69
CA MET A 63 16.97 19.15 8.44
C MET A 63 16.63 18.96 6.96
N ALA A 64 16.33 20.04 6.23
CA ALA A 64 16.06 19.97 4.79
C ALA A 64 17.27 19.49 3.99
N LYS A 65 18.46 20.04 4.28
CA LYS A 65 19.71 19.58 3.64
C LYS A 65 20.02 18.13 3.96
N LEU A 66 19.89 17.73 5.23
CA LEU A 66 20.08 16.33 5.63
C LEU A 66 19.09 15.40 4.93
N HIS A 67 17.83 15.82 4.80
CA HIS A 67 16.82 15.04 4.09
C HIS A 67 17.17 14.86 2.60
N GLU A 68 17.62 15.92 1.93
CA GLU A 68 18.08 15.84 0.53
C GLU A 68 19.30 14.91 0.38
N GLU A 69 20.30 15.04 1.24
CA GLU A 69 21.48 14.16 1.23
C GLU A 69 21.11 12.69 1.49
N VAL A 70 20.20 12.44 2.44
CA VAL A 70 19.70 11.10 2.75
C VAL A 70 18.94 10.51 1.58
N LEU A 71 18.08 11.27 0.92
CA LEU A 71 17.38 10.78 -0.27
C LEU A 71 18.34 10.48 -1.41
N ALA A 72 19.33 11.35 -1.66
CA ALA A 72 20.35 11.08 -2.68
C ALA A 72 21.09 9.77 -2.42
N ARG A 73 21.46 9.51 -1.15
CA ARG A 73 22.11 8.25 -0.76
C ARG A 73 21.17 7.05 -0.76
N LYS A 74 19.89 7.25 -0.45
CA LYS A 74 18.86 6.21 -0.46
C LYS A 74 18.73 5.60 -1.87
N GLU A 75 18.76 6.43 -2.91
CA GLU A 75 18.68 5.97 -4.30
C GLU A 75 19.91 5.14 -4.74
N GLU A 76 21.02 5.21 -4.01
CA GLU A 76 22.20 4.36 -4.21
C GLU A 76 22.07 2.99 -3.51
N VAL A 77 21.03 2.77 -2.70
CA VAL A 77 20.84 1.52 -1.94
C VAL A 77 20.12 0.49 -2.81
N ASP A 78 20.86 -0.53 -3.24
CA ASP A 78 20.31 -1.74 -3.85
C ASP A 78 19.77 -2.65 -2.75
N THR A 79 18.45 -2.54 -2.49
CA THR A 79 17.80 -3.28 -1.41
C THR A 79 17.69 -4.78 -1.70
N GLU A 80 17.66 -5.18 -2.97
CA GLU A 80 17.60 -6.58 -3.39
C GLU A 80 18.96 -7.26 -3.16
N LEU A 81 20.05 -6.63 -3.58
CA LEU A 81 21.40 -7.13 -3.31
C LEU A 81 21.67 -7.24 -1.81
N LEU A 82 21.33 -6.17 -1.06
CA LEU A 82 21.47 -6.15 0.39
C LEU A 82 20.66 -7.27 1.06
N TRP A 83 19.46 -7.55 0.56
CA TRP A 83 18.62 -8.63 1.06
C TRP A 83 19.27 -10.00 0.87
N GLN A 84 19.81 -10.27 -0.33
CA GLN A 84 20.53 -11.52 -0.62
C GLN A 84 21.75 -11.70 0.28
N GLU A 85 22.53 -10.63 0.48
CA GLU A 85 23.68 -10.66 1.38
C GLU A 85 23.27 -10.98 2.81
N LEU A 86 22.20 -10.36 3.32
CA LEU A 86 21.71 -10.62 4.67
C LEU A 86 21.15 -12.03 4.85
N LEU A 87 20.49 -12.60 3.84
CA LEU A 87 20.03 -14.00 3.86
C LEU A 87 21.18 -15.01 3.88
N SER A 88 22.31 -14.68 3.26
CA SER A 88 23.50 -15.54 3.28
C SER A 88 24.19 -15.61 4.66
N SER A 89 23.82 -14.69 5.57
CA SER A 89 24.34 -14.65 6.93
C SER A 89 23.72 -15.73 7.82
N ALA A 90 24.45 -16.16 8.84
CA ALA A 90 23.92 -17.05 9.88
C ALA A 90 22.94 -16.34 10.86
N LYS A 91 22.74 -15.03 10.72
CA LYS A 91 21.84 -14.23 11.57
C LYS A 91 20.49 -14.02 10.88
N ASP A 92 19.40 -14.24 11.62
CA ASP A 92 18.03 -13.96 11.17
C ASP A 92 17.58 -12.52 11.46
N THR A 93 18.38 -11.72 12.15
CA THR A 93 17.99 -10.37 12.60
C THR A 93 19.20 -9.45 12.72
N PHE A 94 19.02 -8.21 12.30
CA PHE A 94 20.06 -7.19 12.24
C PHE A 94 19.57 -5.88 12.86
N SER A 95 20.47 -5.10 13.42
CA SER A 95 20.21 -3.69 13.70
C SER A 95 20.42 -2.85 12.43
N PHE A 96 19.86 -1.64 12.36
CA PHE A 96 20.16 -0.72 11.26
C PHE A 96 21.66 -0.41 11.14
N GLU A 97 22.39 -0.40 12.26
CA GLU A 97 23.85 -0.20 12.28
C GLU A 97 24.57 -1.37 11.62
N ASP A 98 24.17 -2.62 11.94
CA ASP A 98 24.71 -3.83 11.28
C ASP A 98 24.48 -3.78 9.77
N VAL A 99 23.25 -3.47 9.35
CA VAL A 99 22.90 -3.42 7.92
C VAL A 99 23.67 -2.32 7.19
N THR A 100 23.84 -1.16 7.82
CA THR A 100 24.63 -0.05 7.25
C THR A 100 26.09 -0.44 7.07
N LEU A 101 26.68 -1.10 8.07
CA LEU A 101 28.05 -1.61 8.00
C LEU A 101 28.21 -2.68 6.93
N ILE A 102 27.22 -3.57 6.76
CA ILE A 102 27.27 -4.60 5.72
C ILE A 102 27.25 -3.95 4.33
N TYR A 103 26.34 -3.00 4.11
CA TYR A 103 26.16 -2.38 2.79
C TYR A 103 27.28 -1.40 2.41
N TYR A 104 27.61 -0.46 3.30
CA TYR A 104 28.57 0.61 3.01
C TYR A 104 29.99 0.32 3.48
N ASN A 105 30.20 -0.71 4.31
CA ASN A 105 31.45 -0.93 5.05
C ASN A 105 31.89 0.30 5.89
N GLU A 106 30.93 1.17 6.21
CA GLU A 106 31.12 2.41 6.96
C GLU A 106 29.83 2.70 7.75
N LEU A 107 29.98 3.22 8.97
CA LEU A 107 28.85 3.64 9.80
C LEU A 107 28.90 5.15 10.06
N THR A 108 28.00 5.88 9.39
CA THR A 108 27.71 7.28 9.72
C THR A 108 26.21 7.48 9.93
N PRO A 109 25.78 8.50 10.70
CA PRO A 109 24.36 8.79 10.89
C PRO A 109 23.61 9.05 9.58
N LEU A 110 24.29 9.62 8.59
CA LEU A 110 23.76 9.88 7.25
C LEU A 110 23.51 8.58 6.48
N LEU A 111 24.53 7.70 6.40
CA LEU A 111 24.40 6.42 5.70
C LEU A 111 23.36 5.52 6.36
N CYS A 112 23.36 5.47 7.70
CA CYS A 112 22.37 4.70 8.44
C CYS A 112 20.95 5.26 8.22
N ALA A 113 20.79 6.59 8.13
CA ALA A 113 19.52 7.17 7.72
C ALA A 113 19.13 6.77 6.29
N ALA A 114 20.04 6.80 5.32
CA ALA A 114 19.74 6.37 3.94
C ALA A 114 19.24 4.92 3.88
N VAL A 115 19.92 3.99 4.57
CA VAL A 115 19.49 2.59 4.70
C VAL A 115 18.10 2.49 5.33
N ILE A 116 17.87 3.17 6.45
CA ILE A 116 16.56 3.17 7.12
C ILE A 116 15.45 3.58 6.15
N TRP A 117 15.66 4.65 5.38
CA TRP A 117 14.67 5.14 4.43
C TRP A 117 14.42 4.13 3.30
N ALA A 118 15.47 3.50 2.77
CA ALA A 118 15.35 2.47 1.74
C ALA A 118 14.56 1.26 2.25
N LEU A 119 14.90 0.74 3.43
CA LEU A 119 14.25 -0.43 4.02
C LEU A 119 12.81 -0.18 4.47
N CYS A 120 12.46 1.06 4.83
CA CYS A 120 11.08 1.42 5.14
C CYS A 120 10.17 1.40 3.90
N GLU A 121 10.72 1.67 2.71
CA GLU A 121 10.00 1.61 1.44
C GLU A 121 9.92 0.18 0.89
N ASP A 122 10.98 -0.62 1.07
CA ASP A 122 11.02 -2.02 0.63
C ASP A 122 10.34 -2.98 1.62
N THR A 123 9.02 -3.02 1.51
CA THR A 123 8.17 -3.93 2.30
C THR A 123 8.14 -5.39 1.79
N ILE A 124 8.81 -5.68 0.68
CA ILE A 124 8.84 -7.00 0.05
C ILE A 124 9.96 -7.82 0.67
N HIS A 125 11.17 -7.27 0.67
CA HIS A 125 12.37 -7.97 1.12
C HIS A 125 12.61 -7.83 2.62
N PHE A 126 12.05 -6.81 3.26
CA PHE A 126 12.32 -6.51 4.66
C PHE A 126 11.06 -6.37 5.51
N ARG A 127 11.15 -6.90 6.74
CA ARG A 127 10.23 -6.57 7.82
C ARG A 127 10.99 -5.82 8.89
N LEU A 128 10.43 -4.68 9.31
CA LEU A 128 11.02 -3.85 10.36
C LEU A 128 10.23 -4.04 11.65
N ARG A 129 10.91 -4.15 12.81
CA ARG A 129 10.27 -4.11 14.13
C ARG A 129 11.08 -3.27 15.09
N GLY A 130 10.67 -2.01 15.24
CA GLY A 130 11.41 -1.03 16.04
C GLY A 130 12.76 -0.74 15.38
N LYS A 131 13.85 -1.13 16.05
CA LYS A 131 15.23 -0.92 15.56
C LYS A 131 15.83 -2.13 14.84
N LEU A 132 15.03 -3.17 14.65
CA LEU A 132 15.46 -4.45 14.11
C LEU A 132 14.94 -4.64 12.68
N VAL A 133 15.81 -5.15 11.83
CA VAL A 133 15.60 -5.50 10.44
C VAL A 133 15.57 -7.04 10.34
N PHE A 134 14.55 -7.55 9.68
CA PHE A 134 14.37 -8.97 9.41
C PHE A 134 14.30 -9.16 7.89
N PRO A 135 15.30 -9.80 7.26
CA PRO A 135 15.19 -10.18 5.86
C PRO A 135 14.08 -11.23 5.70
N VAL A 136 13.23 -11.06 4.70
CA VAL A 136 12.15 -11.97 4.36
C VAL A 136 12.73 -13.20 3.67
N ARG A 137 12.25 -14.41 3.96
CA ARG A 137 12.78 -15.60 3.27
C ARG A 137 12.34 -15.63 1.80
N GLU A 138 13.16 -16.19 0.94
CA GLU A 138 12.95 -16.27 -0.51
C GLU A 138 11.56 -16.81 -0.87
N GLU A 139 11.09 -17.88 -0.20
CA GLU A 139 9.78 -18.45 -0.51
C GLU A 139 8.62 -17.49 -0.20
N HIS A 140 8.79 -16.61 0.79
CA HIS A 140 7.80 -15.59 1.13
C HIS A 140 7.87 -14.39 0.18
N VAL A 141 9.05 -14.03 -0.33
CA VAL A 141 9.19 -12.95 -1.33
C VAL A 141 8.43 -13.33 -2.59
N GLU A 142 8.64 -14.54 -3.12
CA GLU A 142 7.90 -15.01 -4.30
C GLU A 142 6.37 -15.02 -4.09
N GLN A 143 5.92 -15.31 -2.87
CA GLN A 143 4.49 -15.26 -2.53
C GLN A 143 3.97 -13.81 -2.55
N ILE A 144 4.72 -12.87 -1.96
CA ILE A 144 4.37 -11.45 -1.95
C ILE A 144 4.32 -10.89 -3.37
N GLU A 145 5.31 -11.22 -4.20
CA GLU A 145 5.34 -10.79 -5.60
C GLU A 145 4.18 -11.36 -6.42
N ARG A 146 3.90 -12.66 -6.28
CA ARG A 146 2.72 -13.28 -6.92
C ARG A 146 1.43 -12.61 -6.48
N GLN A 147 1.26 -12.35 -5.19
CA GLN A 147 0.09 -11.63 -4.69
C GLN A 147 -0.02 -10.24 -5.30
N ARG A 148 1.08 -9.49 -5.37
CA ARG A 148 1.09 -8.15 -5.96
C ARG A 148 0.75 -8.17 -7.45
N ILE A 149 1.24 -9.13 -8.21
CA ILE A 149 0.90 -9.31 -9.63
C ILE A 149 -0.59 -9.62 -9.79
N ILE A 150 -1.14 -10.51 -8.95
CA ILE A 150 -2.56 -10.85 -8.94
C ILE A 150 -3.40 -9.62 -8.60
N GLU A 151 -3.03 -8.85 -7.58
CA GLU A 151 -3.72 -7.63 -7.17
C GLU A 151 -3.68 -6.56 -8.26
N GLN A 152 -2.52 -6.30 -8.88
CA GLN A 152 -2.40 -5.37 -10.00
C GLN A 152 -3.23 -5.80 -11.21
N SER A 153 -3.21 -7.10 -11.54
CA SER A 153 -4.01 -7.65 -12.62
C SER A 153 -5.50 -7.51 -12.33
N ARG A 154 -5.91 -7.76 -11.09
CA ARG A 154 -7.28 -7.56 -10.62
C ARG A 154 -7.68 -6.09 -10.70
N GLU A 155 -6.85 -5.16 -10.23
CA GLU A 155 -7.13 -3.72 -10.31
C GLU A 155 -7.26 -3.22 -11.75
N LEU A 156 -6.39 -3.68 -12.66
CA LEU A 156 -6.46 -3.35 -14.08
C LEU A 156 -7.73 -3.90 -14.71
N TRP A 157 -8.07 -5.16 -14.42
CA TRP A 157 -9.30 -5.78 -14.87
C TRP A 157 -10.53 -5.06 -14.33
N GLU A 158 -10.54 -4.71 -13.03
CA GLU A 158 -11.61 -3.94 -12.39
C GLU A 158 -11.77 -2.57 -13.09
N LYS A 159 -10.68 -1.83 -13.33
CA LYS A 159 -10.69 -0.56 -14.07
C LYS A 159 -11.25 -0.69 -15.48
N LYS A 160 -10.81 -1.73 -16.23
CA LYS A 160 -11.34 -2.02 -17.57
C LYS A 160 -12.84 -2.31 -17.52
N LEU A 161 -13.30 -3.12 -16.56
CA LEU A 161 -14.70 -3.44 -16.37
C LEU A 161 -15.53 -2.19 -16.07
N ARG A 162 -15.08 -1.34 -15.13
CA ARG A 162 -15.77 -0.07 -14.82
C ARG A 162 -15.94 0.78 -16.06
N LYS A 163 -14.85 0.94 -16.82
CA LYS A 163 -14.85 1.74 -18.05
C LYS A 163 -15.83 1.18 -19.08
N TRP A 164 -15.83 -0.14 -19.27
CA TRP A 164 -16.78 -0.79 -20.17
C TRP A 164 -18.22 -0.59 -19.72
N ILE A 165 -18.57 -0.89 -18.47
CA ILE A 165 -19.92 -0.70 -17.94
C ILE A 165 -20.38 0.76 -18.08
N SER A 166 -19.51 1.73 -17.77
CA SER A 166 -19.82 3.16 -17.91
C SER A 166 -20.02 3.62 -19.36
N SER A 167 -19.48 2.88 -20.33
CA SER A 167 -19.64 3.15 -21.75
C SER A 167 -20.90 2.51 -22.36
N LEU A 168 -21.57 1.64 -21.61
CA LEU A 168 -22.81 1.01 -22.06
C LEU A 168 -23.95 2.03 -21.99
N GLU A 169 -24.50 2.39 -23.14
CA GLU A 169 -25.78 3.06 -23.20
C GLU A 169 -26.89 2.04 -22.94
N PHE A 170 -27.56 2.11 -21.80
CA PHE A 170 -28.63 1.14 -21.44
C PHE A 170 -29.92 1.29 -22.27
N GLN A 171 -29.93 2.22 -23.23
CA GLN A 171 -30.97 2.36 -24.26
C GLN A 171 -30.35 1.99 -25.63
N GLY A 172 -31.02 1.15 -26.43
CA GLY A 172 -30.56 0.75 -27.77
C GLY A 172 -30.14 -0.72 -27.92
N GLU A 173 -29.32 -1.01 -28.93
CA GLU A 173 -28.98 -2.38 -29.38
C GLU A 173 -28.20 -3.21 -28.34
N ILE A 174 -28.24 -4.54 -28.46
CA ILE A 174 -27.50 -5.47 -27.58
C ILE A 174 -26.00 -5.18 -27.69
N ALA A 175 -25.33 -5.00 -26.55
CA ALA A 175 -23.88 -4.80 -26.52
C ALA A 175 -23.15 -6.13 -26.64
N GLU A 176 -22.11 -6.16 -27.48
CA GLU A 176 -21.16 -7.26 -27.52
C GLU A 176 -20.33 -7.29 -26.23
N VAL A 177 -20.21 -8.47 -25.62
CA VAL A 177 -19.43 -8.68 -24.39
C VAL A 177 -17.98 -9.00 -24.77
N PRO A 178 -17.00 -8.15 -24.39
CA PRO A 178 -15.60 -8.46 -24.56
C PRO A 178 -15.23 -9.80 -23.91
N GLU A 179 -14.31 -10.55 -24.52
CA GLU A 179 -13.85 -11.86 -24.04
C GLU A 179 -13.42 -11.82 -22.56
N ASP A 180 -12.69 -10.76 -22.18
CA ASP A 180 -12.25 -10.46 -20.80
C ASP A 180 -13.39 -10.44 -19.76
N PHE A 181 -14.65 -10.24 -20.17
CA PHE A 181 -15.81 -10.08 -19.28
C PHE A 181 -16.86 -11.19 -19.42
N GLN A 182 -16.69 -12.15 -20.33
CA GLN A 182 -17.67 -13.22 -20.52
C GLN A 182 -17.90 -14.04 -19.25
N HIS A 183 -16.84 -14.42 -18.55
CA HIS A 183 -16.93 -15.14 -17.28
C HIS A 183 -17.65 -14.30 -16.20
N PHE A 184 -17.39 -12.99 -16.15
CA PHE A 184 -18.09 -12.09 -15.23
C PHE A 184 -19.59 -12.04 -15.53
N ILE A 185 -20.00 -11.91 -16.79
CA ILE A 185 -21.42 -11.91 -17.17
C ILE A 185 -22.09 -13.25 -16.86
N GLN A 186 -21.39 -14.38 -17.06
CA GLN A 186 -21.89 -15.70 -16.65
C GLN A 186 -22.07 -15.81 -15.12
N GLN A 187 -21.16 -15.24 -14.34
CA GLN A 187 -21.32 -15.19 -12.88
C GLN A 187 -22.47 -14.28 -12.45
N VAL A 188 -22.67 -13.15 -13.12
CA VAL A 188 -23.84 -12.27 -12.90
C VAL A 188 -25.13 -13.01 -13.23
N GLU A 189 -25.19 -13.77 -14.32
CA GLU A 189 -26.34 -14.62 -14.68
C GLU A 189 -26.60 -15.71 -13.62
N ALA A 190 -25.54 -16.41 -13.20
CA ALA A 190 -25.61 -17.47 -12.19
C ALA A 190 -26.07 -16.95 -10.81
N MET A 191 -25.79 -15.70 -10.47
CA MET A 191 -26.22 -15.07 -9.22
C MET A 191 -27.75 -15.07 -9.07
N PHE A 192 -28.49 -14.86 -10.14
CA PHE A 192 -29.96 -14.87 -10.11
C PHE A 192 -30.54 -16.27 -9.84
N SER A 193 -29.75 -17.32 -10.05
CA SER A 193 -30.16 -18.72 -9.82
C SER A 193 -29.60 -19.31 -8.52
N LEU A 194 -28.41 -18.87 -8.08
CA LEU A 194 -27.67 -19.46 -6.95
C LEU A 194 -27.53 -18.51 -5.74
N GLY A 195 -27.94 -17.24 -5.86
CA GLY A 195 -27.84 -16.23 -4.81
C GLY A 195 -26.52 -15.41 -4.83
N HIS A 196 -26.38 -14.50 -3.86
CA HIS A 196 -25.34 -13.46 -3.80
C HIS A 196 -23.99 -13.90 -3.18
N THR A 197 -23.50 -15.11 -3.49
CA THR A 197 -22.30 -15.66 -2.84
C THR A 197 -21.06 -15.69 -3.73
N ASN A 198 -21.06 -15.01 -4.87
CA ASN A 198 -19.98 -15.06 -5.85
C ASN A 198 -19.16 -13.76 -5.92
N ASP A 199 -17.97 -13.85 -6.52
CA ASP A 199 -17.06 -12.70 -6.68
C ASP A 199 -17.67 -11.57 -7.53
N ALA A 200 -18.60 -11.90 -8.43
CA ALA A 200 -19.32 -10.92 -9.24
C ALA A 200 -20.21 -10.00 -8.39
N TRP A 201 -20.84 -10.53 -7.33
CA TRP A 201 -21.63 -9.72 -6.40
C TRP A 201 -20.77 -8.68 -5.68
N GLN A 202 -19.63 -9.08 -5.11
CA GLN A 202 -18.71 -8.14 -4.46
C GLN A 202 -18.25 -7.05 -5.43
N MET A 203 -18.05 -7.40 -6.71
CA MET A 203 -17.67 -6.43 -7.72
C MET A 203 -18.81 -5.44 -8.04
N LEU A 204 -20.05 -5.92 -8.13
CA LEU A 204 -21.24 -5.09 -8.31
C LEU A 204 -21.48 -4.16 -7.11
N GLU A 205 -21.25 -4.64 -5.88
CA GLU A 205 -21.29 -3.80 -4.66
C GLU A 205 -20.27 -2.66 -4.71
N LYS A 206 -19.04 -2.93 -5.18
CA LYS A 206 -18.04 -1.87 -5.38
C LYS A 206 -18.40 -0.91 -6.52
N LEU A 207 -19.24 -1.32 -7.48
CA LEU A 207 -19.69 -0.52 -8.62
C LEU A 207 -20.94 0.31 -8.30
N ALA A 208 -21.76 -0.16 -7.36
CA ALA A 208 -22.92 0.56 -6.86
C ALA A 208 -22.51 1.88 -6.19
N GLY A 209 -23.15 2.96 -6.61
CA GLY A 209 -23.03 4.28 -6.00
C GLY A 209 -24.25 4.59 -5.12
N GLU A 210 -24.40 5.85 -4.73
CA GLU A 210 -25.54 6.28 -3.89
C GLU A 210 -26.90 6.16 -4.61
N GLU A 211 -26.92 6.20 -5.95
CA GLU A 211 -28.14 6.22 -6.77
C GLU A 211 -28.53 4.87 -7.40
N THR A 212 -27.67 3.85 -7.29
CA THR A 212 -27.84 2.58 -8.01
C THR A 212 -27.51 1.40 -7.12
N THR A 213 -28.37 0.37 -7.10
CA THR A 213 -28.10 -0.85 -6.33
C THR A 213 -27.36 -1.90 -7.18
N PRO A 214 -26.58 -2.80 -6.56
CA PRO A 214 -25.87 -3.88 -7.27
C PRO A 214 -26.80 -4.74 -8.13
N GLU A 215 -28.02 -5.00 -7.65
CA GLU A 215 -29.06 -5.77 -8.35
C GLU A 215 -29.54 -5.09 -9.62
N LYS A 216 -29.70 -3.76 -9.58
CA LYS A 216 -30.09 -2.97 -10.74
C LYS A 216 -29.00 -3.00 -11.80
N ILE A 217 -27.74 -2.82 -11.41
CA ILE A 217 -26.59 -2.92 -12.34
C ILE A 217 -26.54 -4.32 -12.97
N ALA A 218 -26.73 -5.38 -12.17
CA ALA A 218 -26.76 -6.75 -12.66
C ALA A 218 -27.87 -6.97 -13.70
N PHE A 219 -29.09 -6.51 -13.41
CA PHE A 219 -30.22 -6.62 -14.32
C PHE A 219 -29.98 -5.85 -15.63
N ASP A 220 -29.57 -4.59 -15.53
CA ASP A 220 -29.31 -3.73 -16.67
C ASP A 220 -28.20 -4.32 -17.58
N LEU A 221 -27.17 -4.94 -16.99
CA LEU A 221 -26.12 -5.65 -17.74
C LEU A 221 -26.67 -6.88 -18.47
N LEU A 222 -27.50 -7.71 -17.83
CA LEU A 222 -28.05 -8.91 -18.48
C LEU A 222 -29.06 -8.57 -19.59
N VAL A 223 -29.85 -7.50 -19.42
CA VAL A 223 -30.70 -6.98 -20.49
C VAL A 223 -29.85 -6.47 -21.65
N LYS A 224 -28.82 -5.66 -21.35
CA LYS A 224 -27.98 -5.06 -22.39
C LYS A 224 -27.13 -6.09 -23.14
N THR A 225 -26.73 -7.17 -22.50
CA THR A 225 -25.99 -8.29 -23.12
C THR A 225 -26.90 -9.33 -23.77
N GLY A 226 -28.21 -9.08 -23.81
CA GLY A 226 -29.19 -9.95 -24.47
C GLY A 226 -29.43 -11.28 -23.76
N LYS A 227 -28.97 -11.42 -22.51
CA LYS A 227 -29.19 -12.60 -21.66
C LYS A 227 -30.60 -12.64 -21.09
N ILE A 228 -31.22 -11.48 -20.92
CA ILE A 228 -32.59 -11.32 -20.41
C ILE A 228 -33.38 -10.39 -21.33
N SER A 229 -34.67 -10.70 -21.54
CA SER A 229 -35.56 -9.85 -22.33
C SER A 229 -35.86 -8.52 -21.62
N PRO A 230 -35.90 -7.37 -22.31
CA PRO A 230 -36.22 -6.06 -21.71
C PRO A 230 -37.60 -5.99 -21.03
N GLY A 231 -38.51 -6.90 -21.36
CA GLY A 231 -39.85 -7.00 -20.76
C GLY A 231 -39.93 -7.98 -19.57
N SER A 232 -38.82 -8.58 -19.15
CA SER A 232 -38.77 -9.42 -17.96
C SER A 232 -38.90 -8.55 -16.72
N ASP A 233 -39.80 -8.95 -15.83
CA ASP A 233 -40.06 -8.21 -14.59
C ASP A 233 -38.89 -8.41 -13.63
N ALA A 234 -38.09 -7.34 -13.44
CA ALA A 234 -36.89 -7.35 -12.60
C ALA A 234 -37.18 -7.88 -11.20
N ILE A 235 -38.37 -7.56 -10.65
CA ILE A 235 -38.80 -7.99 -9.32
C ILE A 235 -39.05 -9.50 -9.25
N LEU A 236 -39.58 -10.12 -10.32
CA LEU A 236 -39.86 -11.56 -10.34
C LEU A 236 -38.60 -12.40 -10.54
N GLN A 237 -37.64 -11.89 -11.32
CA GLN A 237 -36.34 -12.55 -11.48
C GLN A 237 -35.43 -12.35 -10.26
N LEU A 238 -35.44 -11.17 -9.62
CA LEU A 238 -34.73 -10.94 -8.35
C LEU A 238 -35.31 -11.77 -7.20
N ALA A 239 -36.58 -12.14 -7.25
CA ALA A 239 -37.22 -13.04 -6.29
C ALA A 239 -36.96 -14.54 -6.56
N GLY A 240 -36.18 -14.91 -7.60
CA GLY A 240 -35.92 -16.31 -7.96
C GLY A 240 -37.12 -17.05 -8.53
N ILE A 241 -38.19 -16.34 -8.92
CA ILE A 241 -39.40 -16.94 -9.48
C ILE A 241 -39.23 -17.00 -10.99
N ALA A 242 -38.68 -18.11 -11.48
CA ALA A 242 -38.73 -18.42 -12.90
C ALA A 242 -40.20 -18.40 -13.36
N ARG A 243 -40.56 -17.47 -14.25
CA ARG A 243 -41.83 -17.52 -14.96
C ARG A 243 -41.79 -18.71 -15.93
N THR A 244 -42.19 -19.88 -15.46
CA THR A 244 -42.73 -20.91 -16.34
C THR A 244 -44.07 -20.39 -16.87
N TYR A 245 -44.08 -19.91 -18.11
CA TYR A 245 -45.32 -19.81 -18.86
C TYR A 245 -45.38 -20.97 -19.87
N PRO A 246 -46.56 -21.61 -20.05
CA PRO A 246 -46.79 -22.69 -21.00
C PRO A 246 -46.68 -22.24 -22.45
#